data_AF-A0A9W9ZBZ0-F1
#
_entry.id   AF-A0A9W9ZBZ0-F1
#
_cell.length_a   1.000
_cell.length_b   1.000
_cell.length_c   1.000
_cell.angle_alpha   90.00
_cell.angle_beta   90.00
_cell.angle_gamma   90.00
#
_symmetry.space_group_name_H-M   'P 1'
#
loop_
_entity.id
_entity.type
_entity.pdbx_description
1 polymer ?
#
loop_
_entity_poly.entity_id
_entity_poly.type
_entity_poly.pdbx_seq_one_letter_code
_entity_poly.pdbx_strand_id
1 'polypeptide(L)'
;MSESTKFGEHKVVFNSGGPDMPEPIGLKLVPIYEAFDVNFYTVLDQQISARCVHSQSFVGARKNHVKKALKEYPRLKNAMVPVDPEVRIPLTWPVGTYGLPMPKSGCPKGITFPWHVGTRYHDTEDGSANNRWSTPYHLAGKVSKSNMEQKFCMKTQRTFGISWPKGKYCILKKGPCPQGFQSGYIKWMMRIQETRTVSRVSFQRAYMTATLASSTVVVWTDSPLMSLSSPPTPPSSC
;
A
#
# COMPACT_ATOMS: atom_id res chain seq x y z
N MET A 1 -2.77 -3.92 -22.86
CA MET A 1 -4.16 -3.58 -22.52
C MET A 1 -4.17 -3.09 -21.08
N SER A 2 -4.47 -1.81 -20.82
CA SER A 2 -4.46 -1.26 -19.45
C SER A 2 -5.81 -1.52 -18.78
N GLU A 3 -5.83 -2.34 -17.74
CA GLU A 3 -6.99 -2.47 -16.85
C GLU A 3 -7.33 -1.10 -16.25
N SER A 4 -8.57 -0.65 -16.43
CA SER A 4 -9.07 0.56 -15.80
C SER A 4 -9.40 0.27 -14.34
N THR A 5 -8.53 0.71 -13.42
CA THR A 5 -8.85 0.75 -12.00
C THR A 5 -9.89 1.84 -11.73
N LYS A 6 -10.98 1.49 -11.02
CA LYS A 6 -12.05 2.45 -10.67
C LYS A 6 -11.58 3.44 -9.60
N PHE A 7 -12.24 4.60 -9.51
CA PHE A 7 -11.96 5.60 -8.48
C PHE A 7 -12.12 4.99 -7.07
N GLY A 8 -11.03 4.95 -6.29
CA GLY A 8 -10.98 4.33 -4.96
C GLY A 8 -10.29 2.97 -4.90
N GLU A 9 -9.95 2.36 -6.04
CA GLU A 9 -9.08 1.18 -6.07
C GLU A 9 -7.61 1.60 -6.02
N HIS A 10 -6.95 1.30 -4.90
CA HIS A 10 -5.50 1.47 -4.77
C HIS A 10 -4.82 0.12 -5.04
N LYS A 11 -4.23 -0.02 -6.22
CA LYS A 11 -3.28 -1.11 -6.48
C LYS A 11 -1.94 -0.73 -5.87
N VAL A 12 -1.64 -1.26 -4.69
CA VAL A 12 -0.28 -1.18 -4.13
C VAL A 12 0.49 -2.37 -4.66
N VAL A 13 1.50 -2.11 -5.49
CA VAL A 13 2.43 -3.13 -5.94
C VAL A 13 3.57 -3.17 -4.93
N PHE A 14 3.62 -4.25 -4.16
CA PHE A 14 4.78 -4.56 -3.34
C PHE A 14 5.76 -5.32 -4.22
N ASN A 15 6.97 -4.77 -4.36
CA ASN A 15 8.08 -5.49 -4.96
C ASN A 15 8.79 -6.25 -3.84
N SER A 16 8.69 -7.57 -3.86
CA SER A 16 9.49 -8.47 -3.03
C SER A 16 10.62 -9.00 -3.91
N GLY A 17 11.87 -8.86 -3.47
CA GLY A 17 13.05 -9.20 -4.26
C GLY A 17 13.59 -8.09 -5.18
N GLY A 18 14.83 -8.28 -5.62
CA GLY A 18 15.54 -7.42 -6.56
C GLY A 18 15.54 -7.96 -7.99
N PRO A 19 16.02 -7.19 -8.99
CA PRO A 19 16.13 -7.65 -10.38
C PRO A 19 16.96 -8.93 -10.53
N ASP A 20 17.96 -9.14 -9.67
CA ASP A 20 18.82 -10.33 -9.65
C ASP A 20 18.37 -11.39 -8.64
N MET A 21 17.38 -11.08 -7.79
CA MET A 21 16.86 -11.97 -6.75
C MET A 21 15.36 -11.74 -6.57
N PRO A 22 14.53 -12.12 -7.55
CA PRO A 22 13.09 -11.97 -7.44
C PRO A 22 12.55 -12.89 -6.33
N GLU A 23 11.71 -12.35 -5.45
CA GLU A 23 11.02 -13.14 -4.44
C GLU A 23 9.60 -13.48 -4.90
N PRO A 24 9.08 -14.68 -4.61
CA PRO A 24 7.74 -15.06 -5.01
C PRO A 24 6.67 -14.21 -4.31
N ILE A 25 5.87 -13.48 -5.08
CA ILE A 25 4.71 -12.71 -4.59
C ILE A 25 3.46 -13.57 -4.35
N GLY A 26 3.54 -14.86 -4.68
CA GLY A 26 2.50 -15.85 -4.47
C GLY A 26 3.05 -17.24 -4.71
N LEU A 27 2.75 -18.16 -3.81
CA LEU A 27 3.21 -19.55 -3.89
C LEU A 27 2.01 -20.49 -3.84
N LYS A 28 1.93 -21.40 -4.81
CA LYS A 28 1.07 -22.57 -4.71
C LYS A 28 1.92 -23.72 -4.20
N LEU A 29 1.79 -24.02 -2.91
CA LEU A 29 2.55 -25.10 -2.29
C LEU A 29 1.85 -26.43 -2.55
N VAL A 30 2.65 -27.43 -2.92
CA VAL A 30 2.24 -28.83 -2.99
C VAL A 30 3.03 -29.58 -1.91
N PRO A 31 2.43 -30.53 -1.19
CA PRO A 31 3.16 -31.29 -0.19
C PRO A 31 4.36 -32.02 -0.79
N ILE A 32 5.52 -31.95 -0.14
CA ILE A 32 6.77 -32.56 -0.62
C ILE A 32 6.65 -34.08 -0.83
N TYR A 33 5.73 -34.77 -0.14
CA TYR A 33 5.51 -36.19 -0.36
C TYR A 33 4.91 -36.50 -1.75
N GLU A 34 4.41 -35.51 -2.49
CA GLU A 34 4.00 -35.69 -3.90
C GLU A 34 5.20 -35.84 -4.84
N ALA A 35 6.40 -35.44 -4.44
CA ALA A 35 7.63 -35.69 -5.20
C ALA A 35 8.06 -37.18 -5.19
N PHE A 36 7.37 -38.03 -4.41
CA PHE A 36 7.59 -39.48 -4.38
C PHE A 36 6.66 -40.17 -5.38
N ASP A 37 6.86 -39.89 -6.67
CA ASP A 37 6.17 -40.52 -7.79
C ASP A 37 7.14 -41.43 -8.54
N VAL A 38 6.78 -42.72 -8.68
CA VAL A 38 7.61 -43.70 -9.39
C VAL A 38 7.95 -43.25 -10.81
N ASN A 39 7.02 -42.57 -11.50
CA ASN A 39 7.21 -42.12 -12.87
C ASN A 39 8.32 -41.07 -13.00
N PHE A 40 8.58 -40.31 -11.93
CA PHE A 40 9.69 -39.36 -11.89
C PHE A 40 11.03 -40.09 -11.76
N TYR A 41 11.11 -41.11 -10.90
CA TYR A 41 12.36 -41.83 -10.66
C TYR A 41 12.70 -42.83 -11.77
N THR A 42 11.71 -43.41 -12.46
CA THR A 42 11.96 -44.34 -13.57
C THR A 42 12.64 -43.68 -14.77
N VAL A 43 12.42 -42.37 -14.98
CA VAL A 43 13.14 -41.58 -16.00
C VAL A 43 14.63 -41.48 -15.65
N LEU A 44 14.95 -41.31 -14.36
CA LEU A 44 16.34 -41.24 -13.87
C LEU A 44 17.02 -42.61 -13.90
N ASP A 45 16.27 -43.68 -13.59
CA ASP A 45 16.75 -45.07 -13.64
C ASP A 45 17.11 -45.53 -15.07
N GLN A 46 16.51 -44.91 -16.09
CA GLN A 46 16.84 -45.17 -17.50
C GLN A 46 18.07 -44.38 -17.98
N GLN A 47 18.32 -43.20 -17.40
CA GLN A 47 19.41 -42.31 -17.81
C GLN A 47 20.75 -42.63 -17.16
N ILE A 48 20.72 -43.26 -15.99
CA ILE A 48 21.90 -43.65 -15.22
C ILE A 48 21.78 -45.16 -15.08
N SER A 49 22.83 -45.96 -15.29
CA SER A 49 22.82 -47.40 -15.00
C SER A 49 22.61 -47.64 -13.50
N ALA A 50 21.37 -47.44 -13.04
CA ALA A 50 21.03 -47.26 -11.66
C ALA A 50 21.05 -48.63 -10.98
N ARG A 51 21.89 -48.76 -9.95
CA ARG A 51 21.99 -49.97 -9.12
C ARG A 51 20.75 -50.20 -8.25
N CYS A 52 19.86 -49.23 -8.14
CA CYS A 52 18.59 -49.36 -7.44
C CYS A 52 17.44 -49.07 -8.41
N VAL A 53 16.53 -50.04 -8.55
CA VAL A 53 15.28 -49.88 -9.31
C VAL A 53 14.23 -49.28 -8.37
N HIS A 54 13.72 -48.11 -8.71
CA HIS A 54 12.66 -47.48 -7.92
C HIS A 54 11.32 -48.17 -8.22
N SER A 55 10.96 -49.16 -7.40
CA SER A 55 9.67 -49.85 -7.51
C SER A 55 8.54 -49.05 -6.86
N GLN A 56 7.30 -49.32 -7.30
CA GLN A 56 6.11 -48.69 -6.73
C GLN A 56 5.97 -48.94 -5.22
N SER A 57 6.36 -50.13 -4.75
CA SER A 57 6.31 -50.47 -3.32
C SER A 57 7.33 -49.68 -2.50
N PHE A 58 8.55 -49.53 -3.00
CA PHE A 58 9.61 -48.80 -2.31
C PHE A 58 9.35 -47.30 -2.25
N VAL A 59 9.00 -46.69 -3.40
CA VAL A 59 8.66 -45.26 -3.48
C VAL A 59 7.40 -44.97 -2.66
N GLY A 60 6.40 -45.85 -2.73
CA GLY A 60 5.17 -45.75 -1.93
C GLY A 60 5.43 -45.83 -0.42
N ALA A 61 6.32 -46.71 0.03
CA ALA A 61 6.72 -46.80 1.44
C ALA A 61 7.40 -45.51 1.92
N ARG A 62 8.33 -44.96 1.13
CA ARG A 62 8.99 -43.68 1.43
C ARG A 62 8.01 -42.52 1.48
N LYS A 63 7.07 -42.44 0.51
CA LYS A 63 5.98 -41.46 0.50
C LYS A 63 5.19 -41.48 1.82
N ASN A 64 4.84 -42.68 2.29
CA ASN A 64 4.10 -42.86 3.53
C ASN A 64 4.90 -42.43 4.78
N HIS A 65 6.20 -42.75 4.84
CA HIS A 65 7.07 -42.31 5.93
C HIS A 65 7.22 -40.78 5.98
N VAL A 66 7.44 -40.13 4.84
CA VAL A 66 7.53 -38.66 4.77
C VAL A 66 6.20 -38.00 5.14
N LYS A 67 5.08 -38.54 4.63
CA LYS A 67 3.73 -38.06 5.00
C LYS A 67 3.49 -38.16 6.51
N LYS A 68 3.90 -39.26 7.14
CA LYS A 68 3.80 -39.43 8.60
C LYS A 68 4.67 -38.42 9.34
N ALA A 69 5.93 -38.25 8.93
CA ALA A 69 6.85 -37.29 9.54
C ALA A 69 6.30 -35.86 9.48
N LEU A 70 5.79 -35.42 8.33
CA LEU A 70 5.24 -34.07 8.16
C LEU A 70 3.95 -33.83 8.94
N LYS A 71 3.18 -34.89 9.24
CA LYS A 71 2.01 -34.80 10.10
C LYS A 71 2.38 -34.61 11.57
N GLU A 72 3.43 -35.29 12.03
CA GLU A 72 3.85 -35.26 13.45
C GLU A 72 4.81 -34.11 13.77
N TYR A 73 5.61 -33.67 12.80
CA TYR A 73 6.64 -32.64 12.99
C TYR A 73 6.11 -31.33 13.60
N PRO A 74 4.97 -30.76 13.14
CA PRO A 74 4.42 -29.55 13.77
C PRO A 74 4.06 -29.75 15.24
N ARG A 75 3.57 -30.93 15.63
CA ARG A 75 3.22 -31.25 17.02
C ARG A 75 4.47 -31.36 17.88
N LEU A 76 5.51 -32.04 17.39
CA LEU A 76 6.79 -32.17 18.09
C LEU A 76 7.48 -30.83 18.31
N LYS A 77 7.33 -29.89 17.37
CA LYS A 77 7.93 -28.55 17.46
C LYS A 77 7.02 -27.52 18.13
N ASN A 78 5.84 -27.92 18.63
CA ASN A 78 4.81 -27.00 19.14
C ASN A 78 4.56 -25.83 18.17
N ALA A 79 4.56 -26.14 16.86
CA ALA A 79 4.35 -25.14 15.84
C ALA A 79 2.92 -24.60 15.94
N MET A 80 2.80 -23.28 16.05
CA MET A 80 1.52 -22.61 15.95
C MET A 80 0.98 -22.74 14.52
N VAL A 81 -0.34 -22.94 14.39
CA VAL A 81 -0.98 -22.90 13.08
C VAL A 81 -0.81 -21.49 12.53
N PRO A 82 -0.22 -21.32 11.33
CA PRO A 82 -0.13 -20.00 10.70
C PRO A 82 -1.55 -19.46 10.50
N VAL A 83 -1.81 -18.28 11.05
CA VAL A 83 -3.04 -17.55 10.79
C VAL A 83 -2.67 -16.41 9.87
N ASP A 84 -3.38 -16.29 8.75
CA ASP A 84 -3.19 -15.16 7.85
C ASP A 84 -3.60 -13.88 8.61
N PRO A 85 -2.70 -12.89 8.75
CA PRO A 85 -3.03 -11.66 9.44
C PRO A 85 -4.10 -10.92 8.63
N GLU A 86 -5.15 -10.47 9.31
CA GLU A 86 -6.15 -9.62 8.66
C GLU A 86 -5.51 -8.27 8.34
N VAL A 87 -5.19 -8.05 7.06
CA VAL A 87 -4.62 -6.78 6.58
C VAL A 87 -5.72 -5.73 6.54
N ARG A 88 -5.85 -4.95 7.62
CA ARG A 88 -6.75 -3.78 7.67
C ARG A 88 -5.96 -2.52 7.34
N ILE A 89 -6.23 -1.91 6.18
CA ILE A 89 -5.75 -0.56 5.89
C ILE A 89 -6.69 0.41 6.61
N PRO A 90 -6.24 1.14 7.65
CA PRO A 90 -7.11 2.10 8.32
C PRO A 90 -7.52 3.19 7.33
N LEU A 91 -8.82 3.31 7.07
CA LEU A 91 -9.41 4.40 6.29
C LEU A 91 -9.34 5.70 7.11
N THR A 92 -8.15 6.27 7.18
CA THR A 92 -7.88 7.52 7.90
C THR A 92 -7.22 8.54 6.98
N TRP A 93 -7.37 9.80 7.34
CA TRP A 93 -6.84 10.92 6.57
C TRP A 93 -5.37 11.16 6.86
N PRO A 94 -4.59 11.75 5.94
CA PRO A 94 -3.18 12.00 6.17
C PRO A 94 -2.87 12.91 7.36
N VAL A 95 -1.68 12.75 7.95
CA VAL A 95 -1.17 13.60 9.03
C VAL A 95 -1.02 15.07 8.62
N GLY A 96 -1.05 15.96 9.61
CA GLY A 96 -0.91 17.41 9.43
C GLY A 96 -2.23 18.16 9.30
N THR A 97 -2.12 19.48 9.11
CA THR A 97 -3.25 20.42 9.05
C THR A 97 -3.40 21.04 7.67
N TYR A 98 -4.61 20.97 7.13
CA TYR A 98 -4.89 21.38 5.76
C TYR A 98 -6.38 21.57 5.53
N GLY A 99 -6.74 22.17 4.40
CA GLY A 99 -8.12 22.26 3.92
C GLY A 99 -8.31 21.59 2.57
N LEU A 100 -9.49 21.03 2.36
CA LEU A 100 -9.95 20.47 1.08
C LEU A 100 -11.28 21.13 0.67
N PRO A 101 -11.57 21.26 -0.64
CA PRO A 101 -12.90 21.68 -1.10
C PRO A 101 -14.01 20.81 -0.49
N MET A 102 -15.05 21.45 0.02
CA MET A 102 -16.19 20.75 0.59
C MET A 102 -17.13 20.31 -0.55
N PRO A 103 -17.58 19.05 -0.61
CA PRO A 103 -18.64 18.63 -1.51
C PRO A 103 -20.02 19.06 -0.99
N LYS A 104 -21.04 19.09 -1.84
CA LYS A 104 -22.43 19.40 -1.44
C LYS A 104 -22.97 18.51 -0.31
N SER A 105 -22.46 17.29 -0.17
CA SER A 105 -22.79 16.36 0.93
C SER A 105 -22.21 16.76 2.30
N GLY A 106 -21.37 17.80 2.36
CA GLY A 106 -20.74 18.29 3.58
C GLY A 106 -19.37 17.66 3.85
N CYS A 107 -18.81 17.95 5.03
CA CYS A 107 -17.52 17.37 5.40
C CYS A 107 -17.62 15.91 5.82
N PRO A 108 -16.53 15.13 5.66
CA PRO A 108 -16.51 13.77 6.16
C PRO A 108 -16.86 13.74 7.66
N LYS A 109 -17.71 12.80 8.05
CA LYS A 109 -17.93 12.50 9.46
C LYS A 109 -16.69 11.75 9.94
N GLY A 110 -15.79 12.44 10.62
CA GLY A 110 -14.53 11.86 11.01
C GLY A 110 -14.70 10.85 12.14
N ILE A 111 -14.09 9.67 11.99
CA ILE A 111 -14.02 8.64 13.03
C ILE A 111 -12.96 9.02 14.07
N THR A 112 -11.85 9.62 13.62
CA THR A 112 -10.66 9.91 14.45
C THR A 112 -10.57 11.37 14.90
N PHE A 113 -11.15 12.32 14.14
CA PHE A 113 -11.14 13.74 14.46
C PHE A 113 -12.29 14.50 13.79
N PRO A 114 -12.80 15.59 14.37
CA PRO A 114 -13.82 16.41 13.74
C PRO A 114 -13.25 17.28 12.61
N TRP A 115 -14.01 17.39 11.52
CA TRP A 115 -13.74 18.35 10.44
C TRP A 115 -14.39 19.69 10.76
N HIS A 116 -13.66 20.78 10.56
CA HIS A 116 -14.21 22.13 10.66
C HIS A 116 -14.61 22.66 9.29
N VAL A 117 -15.52 23.63 9.27
CA VAL A 117 -15.93 24.30 8.05
C VAL A 117 -15.20 25.63 7.91
N GLY A 118 -14.60 25.85 6.75
CA GLY A 118 -14.10 27.16 6.33
C GLY A 118 -14.90 27.67 5.14
N THR A 119 -15.04 28.99 5.01
CA THR A 119 -15.69 29.64 3.88
C THR A 119 -14.82 30.76 3.35
N ARG A 120 -14.76 30.90 2.02
CA ARG A 120 -14.15 32.05 1.36
C ARG A 120 -15.12 32.64 0.34
N TYR A 121 -15.36 33.93 0.47
CA TYR A 121 -16.05 34.70 -0.55
C TYR A 121 -15.04 35.29 -1.54
N HIS A 122 -15.39 35.21 -2.81
CA HIS A 122 -14.65 35.79 -3.92
C HIS A 122 -15.60 36.68 -4.70
N ASP A 123 -15.36 37.97 -4.56
CA ASP A 123 -15.78 38.98 -5.53
C ASP A 123 -14.92 38.83 -6.80
N THR A 124 -15.50 38.89 -8.00
CA THR A 124 -14.73 38.65 -9.23
C THR A 124 -14.76 39.84 -10.17
N GLU A 125 -15.95 40.21 -10.65
CA GLU A 125 -16.19 41.35 -11.54
C GLU A 125 -17.69 41.63 -11.53
N ASP A 126 -18.10 42.90 -11.45
CA ASP A 126 -19.52 43.29 -11.38
C ASP A 126 -20.07 43.75 -12.74
N GLY A 127 -19.25 44.38 -13.59
CA GLY A 127 -19.72 45.01 -14.82
C GLY A 127 -19.90 44.04 -15.98
N SER A 128 -18.85 43.27 -16.30
CA SER A 128 -18.80 42.36 -17.45
C SER A 128 -18.42 40.93 -17.04
N ALA A 129 -18.99 40.49 -15.92
CA ALA A 129 -18.69 39.20 -15.33
C ALA A 129 -18.98 38.03 -16.30
N ASN A 130 -17.99 37.15 -16.50
CA ASN A 130 -18.03 36.01 -17.43
C ASN A 130 -17.64 34.70 -16.73
N ASN A 131 -18.02 34.55 -15.46
CA ASN A 131 -17.81 33.29 -14.73
C ASN A 131 -18.65 32.17 -15.37
N ARG A 132 -18.02 31.02 -15.58
CA ARG A 132 -18.67 29.81 -16.11
C ARG A 132 -18.51 28.66 -15.14
N TRP A 133 -19.57 27.90 -14.98
CA TRP A 133 -19.67 26.82 -13.99
C TRP A 133 -20.07 25.53 -14.68
N SER A 134 -19.50 24.40 -14.24
CA SER A 134 -19.92 23.09 -14.72
C SER A 134 -21.35 22.78 -14.24
N THR A 135 -22.12 22.09 -15.08
CA THR A 135 -23.42 21.55 -14.70
C THR A 135 -23.38 20.04 -14.90
N PRO A 136 -23.35 19.23 -13.82
CA PRO A 136 -23.49 19.61 -12.41
C PRO A 136 -22.23 20.24 -11.77
N TYR A 137 -22.46 21.10 -10.77
CA TYR A 137 -21.44 21.61 -9.85
C TYR A 137 -21.57 20.88 -8.51
N HIS A 138 -20.53 20.14 -8.11
CA HIS A 138 -20.59 19.24 -6.94
C HIS A 138 -19.97 19.81 -5.66
N LEU A 139 -19.32 20.97 -5.75
CA LEU A 139 -18.73 21.62 -4.58
C LEU A 139 -19.78 22.45 -3.84
N ALA A 140 -19.61 22.54 -2.52
CA ALA A 140 -20.45 23.33 -1.65
C ALA A 140 -20.04 24.81 -1.70
N GLY A 141 -21.06 25.66 -1.61
CA GLY A 141 -20.92 27.10 -1.78
C GLY A 141 -21.93 27.63 -2.78
N LYS A 142 -21.90 28.95 -2.96
CA LYS A 142 -22.78 29.66 -3.89
C LYS A 142 -21.96 30.10 -5.09
N VAL A 143 -22.50 29.92 -6.29
CA VAL A 143 -21.86 30.38 -7.52
C VAL A 143 -22.82 31.32 -8.21
N SER A 144 -22.30 32.43 -8.72
CA SER A 144 -23.08 33.38 -9.50
C SER A 144 -22.26 33.92 -10.68
N LYS A 145 -22.85 34.87 -11.41
CA LYS A 145 -22.20 35.54 -12.53
C LYS A 145 -21.03 36.41 -12.06
N SER A 146 -21.18 37.16 -10.96
CA SER A 146 -20.19 38.17 -10.48
C SER A 146 -19.45 37.78 -9.20
N ASN A 147 -19.94 36.78 -8.46
CA ASN A 147 -19.32 36.35 -7.21
C ASN A 147 -19.40 34.83 -7.01
N MET A 148 -18.58 34.34 -6.09
CA MET A 148 -18.66 32.96 -5.62
C MET A 148 -18.30 32.86 -4.14
N GLU A 149 -18.93 31.90 -3.46
CA GLU A 149 -18.58 31.43 -2.15
C GLU A 149 -18.06 30.00 -2.29
N GLN A 150 -16.85 29.74 -1.77
CA GLN A 150 -16.28 28.41 -1.70
C GLN A 150 -16.26 27.94 -0.25
N LYS A 151 -16.72 26.70 -0.01
CA LYS A 151 -16.65 26.06 1.30
C LYS A 151 -15.56 24.99 1.32
N PHE A 152 -14.96 24.81 2.49
CA PHE A 152 -13.83 23.92 2.71
C PHE A 152 -14.01 23.08 3.96
N CYS A 153 -13.52 21.86 3.89
CA CYS A 153 -13.33 20.98 5.03
C CYS A 153 -11.92 21.16 5.55
N MET A 154 -11.81 21.62 6.80
CA MET A 154 -10.57 22.03 7.43
C MET A 154 -10.19 21.02 8.52
N LYS A 155 -9.05 20.35 8.32
CA LYS A 155 -8.41 19.53 9.33
C LYS A 155 -7.46 20.39 10.15
N THR A 156 -7.73 20.51 11.44
CA THR A 156 -6.99 21.35 12.39
C THR A 156 -6.10 20.56 13.33
N GLN A 157 -6.26 19.23 13.38
CA GLN A 157 -5.45 18.33 14.19
C GLN A 157 -4.24 17.80 13.41
N ARG A 158 -3.05 17.84 14.03
CA ARG A 158 -1.77 17.48 13.39
C ARG A 158 -1.42 15.99 13.50
N THR A 159 -1.71 15.36 14.64
CA THR A 159 -1.09 14.11 15.09
C THR A 159 -1.79 12.85 14.58
N PHE A 160 -3.07 12.94 14.21
CA PHE A 160 -3.83 11.78 13.73
C PHE A 160 -3.73 11.64 12.21
N GLY A 161 -3.36 10.45 11.74
CA GLY A 161 -3.40 10.10 10.33
C GLY A 161 -2.30 9.15 9.87
N ILE A 162 -2.35 8.80 8.58
CA ILE A 162 -1.26 8.13 7.87
C ILE A 162 -0.33 9.15 7.20
N SER A 163 0.85 8.75 6.78
CA SER A 163 1.66 9.58 5.89
C SER A 163 0.90 9.86 4.59
N TRP A 164 1.12 11.05 4.02
CA TRP A 164 0.55 11.38 2.72
C TRP A 164 1.02 10.37 1.67
N PRO A 165 0.11 9.86 0.82
CA PRO A 165 0.52 8.99 -0.27
C PRO A 165 1.40 9.75 -1.26
N LYS A 166 2.15 9.00 -2.06
CA LYS A 166 3.03 9.57 -3.09
C LYS A 166 2.18 10.28 -4.15
N GLY A 167 2.60 11.46 -4.57
CA GLY A 167 1.85 12.25 -5.54
C GLY A 167 2.20 13.73 -5.55
N LYS A 168 1.49 14.46 -6.40
CA LYS A 168 1.58 15.92 -6.54
C LYS A 168 0.29 16.54 -6.01
N TYR A 169 0.40 17.28 -4.92
CA TYR A 169 -0.75 17.81 -4.22
C TYR A 169 -0.72 19.33 -4.18
N CYS A 170 -1.89 19.95 -4.30
CA CYS A 170 -2.12 21.35 -3.99
C CYS A 170 -3.35 21.41 -3.08
N ILE A 171 -3.14 21.75 -1.80
CA ILE A 171 -4.20 21.76 -0.77
C ILE A 171 -4.20 23.09 -0.05
N LEU A 172 -5.30 23.44 0.62
CA LEU A 172 -5.38 24.72 1.33
C LEU A 172 -4.53 24.70 2.59
N LYS A 173 -3.80 25.79 2.80
CA LYS A 173 -2.96 25.96 4.00
C LYS A 173 -3.82 26.17 5.23
N LYS A 174 -3.65 25.34 6.25
CA LYS A 174 -4.14 25.59 7.61
C LYS A 174 -2.98 25.46 8.59
N GLY A 175 -2.51 26.58 9.14
CA GLY A 175 -1.35 26.57 10.02
C GLY A 175 -0.04 26.15 9.30
N PRO A 176 0.88 25.46 9.99
CA PRO A 176 2.09 24.90 9.38
C PRO A 176 1.77 23.88 8.29
N CYS A 177 2.70 23.76 7.33
CA CYS A 177 2.60 22.75 6.28
C CYS A 177 2.81 21.34 6.85
N PRO A 178 2.04 20.34 6.41
CA PRO A 178 2.39 18.95 6.63
C PRO A 178 3.79 18.66 6.08
N GLN A 179 4.42 17.60 6.59
CA GLN A 179 5.75 17.20 6.13
C GLN A 179 5.77 16.96 4.61
N GLY A 180 6.78 17.51 3.93
CA GLY A 180 6.91 17.44 2.46
C GLY A 180 6.10 18.49 1.68
N PHE A 181 5.28 19.31 2.35
CA PHE A 181 4.56 20.42 1.71
C PHE A 181 5.29 21.76 1.89
N GLN A 182 5.31 22.56 0.82
CA GLN A 182 5.78 23.94 0.80
C GLN A 182 4.60 24.89 0.73
N SER A 183 4.68 26.05 1.40
CA SER A 183 3.63 27.05 1.30
C SER A 183 3.68 27.82 -0.02
N GLY A 184 2.52 28.16 -0.54
CA GLY A 184 2.34 29.08 -1.66
C GLY A 184 1.04 29.86 -1.51
N TYR A 185 0.71 30.70 -2.49
CA TYR A 185 -0.57 31.38 -2.54
C TYR A 185 -1.04 31.55 -3.98
N ILE A 186 -2.36 31.58 -4.16
CA ILE A 186 -2.99 32.03 -5.40
C ILE A 186 -3.50 33.44 -5.15
N LYS A 187 -3.12 34.35 -6.05
CA LYS A 187 -3.57 35.74 -6.05
C LYS A 187 -4.76 35.85 -7.00
N TRP A 188 -5.90 36.25 -6.46
CA TRP A 188 -7.04 36.68 -7.25
C TRP A 188 -6.95 38.20 -7.42
N MET A 189 -6.94 38.67 -8.66
CA MET A 189 -7.02 40.10 -8.94
C MET A 189 -8.50 40.46 -9.09
N MET A 190 -9.01 41.24 -8.14
CA MET A 190 -10.30 41.92 -8.26
C MET A 190 -10.05 43.29 -8.90
N ARG A 191 -10.84 43.65 -9.90
CA ARG A 191 -10.85 45.01 -10.45
C ARG A 191 -12.05 45.75 -9.86
N ILE A 192 -11.86 46.35 -8.69
CA ILE A 192 -12.83 47.30 -8.14
C ILE A 192 -12.39 48.69 -8.58
N GLN A 193 -13.31 49.52 -9.06
CA GLN A 193 -13.07 50.72 -9.85
C GLN A 193 -12.34 51.90 -9.15
N GLU A 194 -11.58 51.69 -8.07
CA GLU A 194 -10.59 52.68 -7.58
C GLU A 194 -9.57 52.14 -6.56
N THR A 195 -9.70 50.91 -6.04
CA THR A 195 -8.73 50.36 -5.07
C THR A 195 -8.35 48.91 -5.37
N ARG A 196 -7.04 48.64 -5.45
CA ARG A 196 -6.49 47.29 -5.69
C ARG A 196 -6.54 46.45 -4.41
N THR A 197 -7.68 45.87 -4.08
CA THR A 197 -7.78 44.90 -2.97
C THR A 197 -7.30 43.53 -3.44
N VAL A 198 -6.23 43.01 -2.84
CA VAL A 198 -5.64 41.71 -3.20
C VAL A 198 -6.16 40.62 -2.27
N SER A 199 -7.02 39.74 -2.77
CA SER A 199 -7.37 38.50 -2.07
C SER A 199 -6.33 37.42 -2.35
N ARG A 200 -5.56 37.03 -1.32
CA ARG A 200 -4.66 35.86 -1.37
C ARG A 200 -5.30 34.68 -0.67
N VAL A 201 -5.36 33.54 -1.35
CA VAL A 201 -5.67 32.27 -0.70
C VAL A 201 -4.36 31.49 -0.60
N SER A 202 -4.01 31.09 0.61
CA SER A 202 -2.78 30.34 0.87
C SER A 202 -3.00 28.87 0.57
N PHE A 203 -2.12 28.29 -0.24
CA PHE A 203 -2.09 26.89 -0.57
C PHE A 203 -0.78 26.27 -0.08
N GLN A 204 -0.72 24.96 -0.11
CA GLN A 204 0.47 24.18 0.15
C GLN A 204 0.64 23.18 -0.98
N ARG A 205 1.86 23.07 -1.50
CA ARG A 205 2.21 22.19 -2.60
C ARG A 205 3.20 21.15 -2.12
N ALA A 206 2.97 19.89 -2.43
CA ALA A 206 3.94 18.83 -2.22
C ALA A 206 4.23 18.07 -3.50
N TYR A 207 5.47 17.60 -3.58
CA TYR A 207 5.94 16.63 -4.55
C TYR A 207 6.52 15.45 -3.77
N MET A 208 5.71 14.42 -3.55
CA MET A 208 6.14 13.24 -2.81
C MET A 208 6.58 12.16 -3.79
N THR A 209 7.88 11.93 -3.86
CA THR A 209 8.51 10.88 -4.66
C THR A 209 8.69 9.61 -3.83
N ALA A 210 8.81 8.46 -4.52
CA ALA A 210 9.20 7.22 -3.88
C ALA A 210 10.69 7.26 -3.54
N THR A 211 11.04 7.48 -2.27
CA THR A 211 12.36 7.11 -1.77
C THR A 211 12.31 5.65 -1.35
N LEU A 212 13.22 4.81 -1.87
CA LEU A 212 13.43 3.45 -1.38
C LEU A 212 13.88 3.56 0.08
N ALA A 213 13.02 3.20 1.02
CA ALA A 213 13.44 2.94 2.37
C ALA A 213 14.09 1.55 2.37
N SER A 214 15.42 1.51 2.56
CA SER A 214 16.10 0.27 2.94
C SER A 214 15.72 -0.01 4.40
N SER A 215 14.99 -1.10 4.63
CA SER A 215 14.74 -1.59 5.99
C SER A 215 15.90 -2.49 6.39
N THR A 216 16.66 -2.09 7.41
CA THR A 216 17.61 -2.98 8.10
C THR A 216 16.81 -3.93 8.98
N VAL A 217 16.80 -5.21 8.64
CA VAL A 217 16.33 -6.27 9.55
C VAL A 217 17.51 -6.65 10.43
N VAL A 218 17.39 -6.40 11.73
CA VAL A 218 18.30 -6.95 12.74
C VAL A 218 17.89 -8.41 12.95
N VAL A 219 18.73 -9.33 12.46
CA VAL A 219 18.59 -10.76 12.73
C VAL A 219 19.34 -11.06 14.03
N TRP A 220 18.62 -11.52 15.05
CA TRP A 220 19.22 -12.15 16.21
C TRP A 220 19.67 -13.56 15.80
N THR A 221 20.97 -13.76 15.61
CA THR A 221 21.55 -15.10 15.45
C THR A 221 22.00 -15.61 16.81
N ASP A 222 21.08 -16.20 17.56
CA ASP A 222 21.45 -17.07 18.66
C ASP A 222 21.01 -18.49 18.35
N SER A 223 21.94 -19.29 17.81
CA SER A 223 22.08 -20.70 18.18
C SER A 223 23.44 -21.23 17.71
N PRO A 224 24.22 -21.87 18.59
CA PRO A 224 25.56 -22.32 18.31
C PRO A 224 25.57 -23.49 17.32
N LEU A 225 26.55 -23.45 16.43
CA LEU A 225 26.94 -24.52 15.52
C LEU A 225 26.98 -25.88 16.24
N MET A 226 26.03 -26.76 15.93
CA MET A 226 26.25 -28.20 16.10
C MET A 226 27.20 -28.65 14.98
N SER A 227 28.41 -29.05 15.37
CA SER A 227 29.36 -29.74 14.51
C SER A 227 28.74 -31.03 13.98
N LEU A 228 28.43 -31.06 12.68
CA LEU A 228 28.07 -32.29 11.98
C LEU A 228 29.36 -33.10 11.77
N SER A 229 29.56 -34.13 12.59
CA SER A 229 30.49 -35.21 12.29
C SER A 229 30.05 -35.91 11.00
N SER A 230 31.02 -36.26 10.15
CA SER A 230 30.80 -36.92 8.85
C SER A 230 29.83 -38.11 8.95
N PRO A 231 28.87 -38.25 8.03
CA PRO A 231 27.98 -39.39 8.02
C PRO A 231 28.77 -40.68 7.70
N PRO A 232 28.46 -41.82 8.34
CA PRO A 232 29.03 -43.09 7.95
C PRO A 232 28.61 -43.43 6.52
N THR A 233 29.53 -44.04 5.77
CA THR A 233 29.28 -44.59 4.44
C THR A 233 28.03 -45.46 4.45
N PRO A 234 27.07 -45.25 3.52
CA PRO A 234 25.85 -46.01 3.49
C PRO A 234 26.15 -47.48 3.14
N PRO A 235 25.45 -48.45 3.74
CA PRO A 235 25.57 -49.84 3.35
C PRO A 235 25.09 -50.01 1.90
N SER A 236 25.75 -50.91 1.19
CA SER A 236 25.37 -51.37 -0.15
C SER A 236 24.11 -52.24 -0.07
N SER A 237 22.97 -51.61 0.13
CA SER A 237 21.66 -52.24 0.01
C SER A 237 20.61 -51.15 -0.16
N CYS A 238 19.87 -51.21 -1.27
CA CYS A 238 18.59 -50.51 -1.37
C CYS A 238 17.66 -51.03 -0.24
#